data_AF-A0A4R4QR45-F1
#
_entry.id   AF-A0A4R4QR45-F1
#
_cell.length_a   1.000
_cell.length_b   1.000
_cell.length_c   1.000
_cell.angle_alpha   90.00
_cell.angle_beta   90.00
_cell.angle_gamma   90.00
#
_symmetry.space_group_name_H-M   'P 1'
#
loop_
_entity.id
_entity.type
_entity.pdbx_description
1 polymer ?
#
loop_
_entity_poly.entity_id
_entity_poly.type
_entity_poly.pdbx_seq_one_letter_code
_entity_poly.pdbx_strand_id
1 'polypeptide(L)'
;MTTVPMLYAPMKATIGAGKMARKTVSRLRRAMATSAFLLTALLAAPGLASAAPTTDPDTCRNGGGSGYLSCNGKDPVKMGCSGSTVADGVAKNGVYIELRYSSSCQAYWTRYTNDPGSAGEARIKSTTGSLIYRKNLAAYKGETGWTPMMAANQRPEGCLFFYYAPFSEYMEYCPR
;
A
#
# COMPACT_ATOMS: atom_id res chain seq x y z
N MET A 1 3.42 53.10 16.70
CA MET A 1 3.64 52.61 15.32
C MET A 1 5.13 52.43 15.18
N THR A 2 5.63 51.20 15.34
CA THR A 2 7.06 50.91 15.39
C THR A 2 7.33 49.80 14.38
N THR A 3 7.93 50.17 13.26
CA THR A 3 8.24 49.33 12.11
C THR A 3 9.49 48.52 12.40
N VAL A 4 9.39 47.19 12.39
CA VAL A 4 10.54 46.27 12.48
C VAL A 4 10.86 45.73 11.08
N PRO A 5 12.08 45.88 10.56
CA PRO A 5 12.47 45.28 9.29
C PRO A 5 12.87 43.80 9.48
N MET A 6 12.16 42.88 8.83
CA MET A 6 12.59 41.49 8.69
C MET A 6 13.69 41.40 7.62
N LEU A 7 14.90 41.03 8.05
CA LEU A 7 15.98 40.61 7.15
C LEU A 7 15.63 39.25 6.54
N TYR A 8 15.42 39.24 5.22
CA TYR A 8 15.36 38.04 4.40
C TYR A 8 16.80 37.57 4.07
N ALA A 9 17.17 36.37 4.51
CA ALA A 9 18.37 35.68 4.05
C ALA A 9 18.01 34.72 2.91
N PRO A 10 18.66 34.78 1.73
CA PRO A 10 18.42 33.83 0.65
C PRO A 10 19.15 32.52 0.91
N MET A 11 18.38 31.43 1.02
CA MET A 11 18.90 30.07 1.14
C MET A 11 19.32 29.58 -0.26
N LYS A 12 20.63 29.43 -0.48
CA LYS A 12 21.20 28.85 -1.70
C LYS A 12 20.90 27.34 -1.74
N ALA A 13 20.03 26.91 -2.65
CA ALA A 13 19.84 25.50 -2.98
C ALA A 13 20.93 25.04 -3.97
N THR A 14 21.87 24.22 -3.49
CA THR A 14 22.90 23.60 -4.33
C THR A 14 22.33 22.34 -4.98
N ILE A 15 22.07 22.39 -6.29
CA ILE A 15 21.64 21.25 -7.10
C ILE A 15 22.85 20.36 -7.40
N GLY A 16 22.93 19.22 -6.71
CA GLY A 16 23.92 18.18 -7.01
C GLY A 16 23.48 17.33 -8.20
N ALA A 17 24.00 17.66 -9.39
CA ALA A 17 23.85 16.85 -10.60
C ALA A 17 24.79 15.63 -10.56
N GLY A 18 24.26 14.47 -10.14
CA GLY A 18 24.96 13.19 -10.24
C GLY A 18 24.97 12.66 -11.67
N LYS A 19 26.04 12.97 -12.43
CA LYS A 19 26.33 12.36 -13.73
C LYS A 19 27.07 11.02 -13.57
N MET A 20 26.70 10.09 -14.46
CA MET A 20 27.54 9.03 -15.05
C MET A 20 28.11 7.93 -14.14
N ALA A 21 27.67 6.69 -14.41
CA ALA A 21 28.61 5.63 -14.78
C ALA A 21 27.91 4.60 -15.67
N ARG A 22 28.11 4.76 -16.98
CA ARG A 22 27.78 3.78 -18.02
C ARG A 22 28.93 2.77 -18.03
N LYS A 23 28.71 1.54 -17.58
CA LYS A 23 29.66 0.42 -17.81
C LYS A 23 29.02 -0.60 -18.74
N THR A 24 29.43 -0.47 -19.99
CA THR A 24 29.46 -1.50 -21.03
C THR A 24 30.50 -2.58 -20.68
N VAL A 25 30.49 -3.69 -21.45
CA VAL A 25 31.47 -4.81 -21.51
C VAL A 25 31.08 -6.00 -20.60
N SER A 26 31.00 -7.27 -21.02
CA SER A 26 31.45 -7.99 -22.22
C SER A 26 30.57 -9.22 -22.49
N ARG A 27 30.54 -9.60 -23.77
CA ARG A 27 30.11 -10.90 -24.29
C ARG A 27 31.11 -12.00 -23.90
N LEU A 28 30.64 -13.22 -23.61
CA LEU A 28 31.27 -14.52 -24.00
C LEU A 28 30.33 -15.66 -23.56
N ARG A 29 29.56 -16.28 -24.47
CA ARG A 29 29.83 -17.56 -25.18
C ARG A 29 30.15 -18.76 -24.27
N ARG A 30 29.24 -19.75 -24.25
CA ARG A 30 29.44 -21.21 -24.45
C ARG A 30 28.11 -21.91 -24.12
N ALA A 31 27.39 -22.46 -25.10
CA ALA A 31 27.63 -23.72 -25.83
C ALA A 31 26.99 -24.93 -25.12
N MET A 32 25.99 -25.50 -25.80
CA MET A 32 25.53 -26.89 -25.86
C MET A 32 25.48 -27.75 -24.59
N ALA A 33 24.29 -28.25 -24.29
CA ALA A 33 24.07 -29.66 -23.96
C ALA A 33 22.61 -30.04 -24.25
N THR A 34 22.37 -30.49 -25.48
CA THR A 34 21.20 -31.29 -25.86
C THR A 34 21.31 -32.66 -25.20
N SER A 35 20.45 -32.94 -24.23
CA SER A 35 20.30 -34.28 -23.67
C SER A 35 18.89 -34.79 -23.95
N ALA A 36 18.76 -35.47 -25.08
CA ALA A 36 17.64 -36.36 -25.35
C ALA A 36 17.88 -37.66 -24.58
N PHE A 37 17.02 -38.01 -23.62
CA PHE A 37 17.01 -39.33 -23.02
C PHE A 37 15.57 -39.82 -22.84
N LEU A 38 15.23 -40.73 -23.78
CA LEU A 38 14.47 -41.97 -23.66
C LEU A 38 13.06 -41.97 -23.04
N LEU A 39 12.12 -42.36 -23.90
CA LEU A 39 10.84 -42.97 -23.56
C LEU A 39 11.02 -44.14 -22.59
N THR A 40 10.25 -44.13 -21.50
CA THR A 40 9.85 -45.34 -20.79
C THR A 40 8.33 -45.33 -20.67
N ALA A 41 7.71 -46.36 -21.23
CA ALA A 41 6.27 -46.54 -21.29
C ALA A 41 5.71 -47.12 -19.97
N LEU A 42 4.44 -46.78 -19.73
CA LEU A 42 3.40 -47.60 -19.12
C LEU A 42 3.52 -47.97 -17.63
N LEU A 43 2.67 -47.32 -16.82
CA LEU A 43 1.79 -47.96 -15.83
C LEU A 43 0.64 -46.98 -15.52
N ALA A 44 -0.52 -47.22 -16.12
CA ALA A 44 -1.76 -46.52 -15.81
C ALA A 44 -2.31 -47.05 -14.48
N ALA A 45 -1.99 -46.35 -13.39
CA ALA A 45 -2.79 -46.38 -12.17
C ALA A 45 -3.72 -45.15 -12.20
N PRO A 46 -5.02 -45.28 -11.86
CA PRO A 46 -5.83 -44.11 -11.49
C PRO A 46 -5.34 -43.61 -10.12
N GLY A 47 -4.13 -43.06 -10.12
CA GLY A 47 -3.61 -42.31 -8.99
C GLY A 47 -4.50 -41.09 -8.84
N LEU A 48 -5.17 -41.00 -7.71
CA LEU A 48 -5.79 -39.78 -7.20
C LEU A 48 -4.73 -38.68 -7.30
N ALA A 49 -4.74 -37.95 -8.42
CA ALA A 49 -3.98 -36.73 -8.58
C ALA A 49 -4.63 -35.74 -7.63
N SER A 50 -4.19 -35.79 -6.37
CA SER A 50 -4.42 -34.73 -5.41
C SER A 50 -3.72 -33.53 -6.02
N ALA A 51 -4.48 -32.71 -6.74
CA ALA A 51 -4.04 -31.43 -7.22
C ALA A 51 -3.62 -30.67 -5.96
N ALA A 52 -2.32 -30.67 -5.69
CA ALA A 52 -1.76 -29.84 -4.64
C ALA A 52 -2.27 -28.43 -4.92
N PRO A 53 -2.92 -27.77 -3.96
CA PRO A 53 -3.39 -26.42 -4.18
C PRO A 53 -2.17 -25.60 -4.59
N THR A 54 -2.17 -25.13 -5.84
CA THR A 54 -1.20 -24.16 -6.30
C THR A 54 -1.50 -22.93 -5.48
N THR A 55 -0.75 -22.75 -4.39
CA THR A 55 -0.72 -21.52 -3.62
C THR A 55 -0.15 -20.48 -4.55
N ASP A 56 -1.01 -19.87 -5.36
CA ASP A 56 -0.68 -18.70 -6.12
C ASP A 56 -0.27 -17.64 -5.08
N PRO A 57 1.03 -17.28 -5.01
CA PRO A 57 1.55 -16.35 -4.00
C PRO A 57 0.91 -14.97 -4.12
N ASP A 58 0.23 -14.71 -5.24
CA ASP A 58 -0.45 -13.45 -5.48
C ASP A 58 -1.89 -13.44 -4.98
N THR A 59 -2.55 -14.58 -4.74
CA THR A 59 -3.94 -14.56 -4.26
C THR A 59 -4.03 -14.31 -2.75
N CYS A 60 -4.56 -13.13 -2.39
CA CYS A 60 -5.04 -12.79 -1.04
C CYS A 60 -6.31 -13.61 -0.78
N ARG A 61 -6.16 -14.91 -0.51
CA ARG A 61 -7.28 -15.82 -0.31
C ARG A 61 -7.07 -16.66 0.94
N ASN A 62 -8.12 -16.77 1.73
CA ASN A 62 -8.17 -17.67 2.88
C ASN A 62 -8.17 -19.14 2.43
N GLY A 63 -6.97 -19.67 2.21
CA GLY A 63 -6.74 -21.07 1.86
C GLY A 63 -6.48 -22.01 3.04
N GLY A 64 -6.77 -21.62 4.29
CA GLY A 64 -6.62 -22.54 5.44
C GLY A 64 -5.99 -21.93 6.70
N GLY A 65 -6.53 -20.82 7.19
CA GLY A 65 -6.30 -20.37 8.58
C GLY A 65 -5.37 -19.17 8.78
N SER A 66 -4.49 -18.84 7.82
CA SER A 66 -3.59 -17.67 7.90
C SER A 66 -3.73 -16.68 6.74
N GLY A 67 -4.73 -16.87 5.87
CA GLY A 67 -4.82 -16.16 4.59
C GLY A 67 -5.01 -14.64 4.72
N TYR A 68 -5.54 -14.15 5.85
CA TYR A 68 -5.64 -12.71 6.12
C TYR A 68 -4.27 -12.01 6.20
N LEU A 69 -3.21 -12.69 6.66
CA LEU A 69 -1.87 -12.10 6.71
C LEU A 69 -1.28 -11.87 5.32
N SER A 70 -1.65 -12.71 4.34
CA SER A 70 -1.15 -12.61 2.96
C SER A 70 -1.62 -11.34 2.23
N CYS A 71 -2.63 -10.65 2.78
CA CYS A 71 -3.21 -9.44 2.22
C CYS A 71 -2.51 -8.16 2.72
N ASN A 72 -1.70 -8.25 3.77
CA ASN A 72 -0.97 -7.11 4.31
C ASN A 72 -0.12 -6.43 3.24
N GLY A 73 -0.27 -5.11 3.11
CA GLY A 73 0.51 -4.30 2.16
C GLY A 73 0.07 -4.45 0.70
N LYS A 74 -0.91 -5.31 0.38
CA LYS A 74 -1.43 -5.45 -0.99
C LYS A 74 -2.48 -4.38 -1.29
N ASP A 75 -2.64 -4.06 -2.57
CA ASP A 75 -3.64 -3.09 -3.03
C ASP A 75 -5.04 -3.75 -3.08
N PRO A 76 -6.06 -3.22 -2.38
CA PRO A 76 -7.37 -3.84 -2.30
C PRO A 76 -8.06 -3.97 -3.68
N VAL A 77 -7.88 -3.00 -4.59
CA VAL A 77 -8.51 -3.04 -5.91
C VAL A 77 -7.83 -4.05 -6.82
N LYS A 78 -6.50 -4.09 -6.83
CA LYS A 78 -5.74 -5.10 -7.60
C LYS A 78 -6.03 -6.52 -7.13
N MET A 79 -6.30 -6.68 -5.83
CA MET A 79 -6.68 -7.97 -5.24
C MET A 79 -8.15 -8.35 -5.45
N GLY A 80 -8.96 -7.50 -6.08
CA GLY A 80 -10.39 -7.73 -6.25
C GLY A 80 -11.18 -7.70 -4.93
N CYS A 81 -10.64 -7.04 -3.91
CA CYS A 81 -11.30 -6.87 -2.63
C CYS A 81 -12.38 -5.79 -2.72
N SER A 82 -13.63 -6.21 -2.61
CA SER A 82 -14.75 -5.32 -2.30
C SER A 82 -14.97 -5.25 -0.79
N GLY A 83 -15.22 -4.07 -0.25
CA GLY A 83 -15.46 -3.92 1.18
C GLY A 83 -16.55 -2.91 1.52
N SER A 84 -17.19 -3.08 2.67
CA SER A 84 -18.15 -2.14 3.23
C SER A 84 -17.45 -1.13 4.15
N THR A 85 -17.99 0.08 4.25
CA THR A 85 -17.53 1.07 5.23
C THR A 85 -17.98 0.64 6.62
N VAL A 86 -17.06 0.65 7.59
CA VAL A 86 -17.32 0.27 8.99
C VAL A 86 -17.13 1.42 9.97
N ALA A 87 -16.39 2.45 9.57
CA ALA A 87 -16.27 3.73 10.27
C ALA A 87 -15.88 4.79 9.23
N ASP A 88 -16.34 6.03 9.41
CA ASP A 88 -16.03 7.13 8.49
C ASP A 88 -16.14 8.50 9.18
N GLY A 89 -15.64 9.52 8.50
CA GLY A 89 -15.85 10.89 8.91
C GLY A 89 -15.00 11.90 8.16
N VAL A 90 -15.24 13.18 8.42
CA VAL A 90 -14.57 14.32 7.76
C VAL A 90 -13.55 14.93 8.72
N ALA A 91 -12.29 14.97 8.32
CA ALA A 91 -11.22 15.61 9.07
C ALA A 91 -11.31 17.14 9.00
N LYS A 92 -10.62 17.85 9.91
CA LYS A 92 -10.63 19.32 9.95
C LYS A 92 -10.06 19.99 8.69
N ASN A 93 -9.25 19.30 7.90
CA ASN A 93 -8.78 19.76 6.59
C ASN A 93 -9.77 19.44 5.44
N GLY A 94 -10.99 18.99 5.76
CA GLY A 94 -12.08 18.72 4.83
C GLY A 94 -11.99 17.41 4.06
N VAL A 95 -10.96 16.59 4.29
CA VAL A 95 -10.83 15.26 3.66
C VAL A 95 -11.78 14.29 4.36
N TYR A 96 -12.61 13.59 3.58
CA TYR A 96 -13.44 12.49 4.05
C TYR A 96 -12.66 11.18 4.00
N ILE A 97 -12.66 10.42 5.09
CA ILE A 97 -12.02 9.10 5.16
C ILE A 97 -13.01 8.03 5.60
N GLU A 98 -12.80 6.83 5.08
CA GLU A 98 -13.61 5.64 5.34
C GLU A 98 -12.66 4.49 5.70
N LEU A 99 -12.86 3.86 6.85
CA LEU A 99 -12.32 2.55 7.13
C LEU A 99 -13.21 1.51 6.45
N ARG A 100 -12.67 0.78 5.47
CA ARG A 100 -13.39 -0.26 4.72
C ARG A 100 -12.92 -1.64 5.14
N TYR A 101 -13.84 -2.59 5.18
CA TYR A 101 -13.59 -4.00 5.49
C TYR A 101 -14.08 -4.91 4.37
N SER A 102 -13.26 -5.88 3.97
CA SER A 102 -13.65 -6.94 3.04
C SER A 102 -13.70 -8.29 3.76
N SER A 103 -14.85 -8.95 3.73
CA SER A 103 -14.99 -10.32 4.25
C SER A 103 -14.27 -11.35 3.37
N SER A 104 -14.18 -11.14 2.05
CA SER A 104 -13.47 -12.04 1.14
C SER A 104 -11.96 -11.99 1.34
N CYS A 105 -11.41 -10.78 1.56
CA CYS A 105 -9.98 -10.58 1.80
C CYS A 105 -9.60 -10.63 3.29
N GLN A 106 -10.59 -10.60 4.20
CA GLN A 106 -10.40 -10.50 5.66
C GLN A 106 -9.38 -9.43 6.04
N ALA A 107 -9.49 -8.26 5.41
CA ALA A 107 -8.57 -7.16 5.56
C ALA A 107 -9.32 -5.83 5.51
N TYR A 108 -8.68 -4.81 6.08
CA TYR A 108 -9.15 -3.45 6.13
C TYR A 108 -8.25 -2.54 5.30
N TRP A 109 -8.78 -1.41 4.84
CA TRP A 109 -7.99 -0.31 4.28
C TRP A 109 -8.72 1.01 4.50
N THR A 110 -7.97 2.11 4.51
CA THR A 110 -8.54 3.46 4.57
C THR A 110 -8.75 3.94 3.15
N ARG A 111 -10.00 4.24 2.75
CA ARG A 111 -10.31 5.00 1.55
C ARG A 111 -10.44 6.48 1.91
N TYR A 112 -10.05 7.38 1.01
CA TYR A 112 -10.24 8.81 1.21
C TYR A 112 -10.84 9.47 -0.03
N THR A 113 -11.56 10.57 0.21
CA THR A 113 -12.05 11.52 -0.80
C THR A 113 -11.58 12.92 -0.38
N ASN A 114 -10.73 13.53 -1.20
CA ASN A 114 -10.06 14.80 -0.96
C ASN A 114 -10.68 15.90 -1.83
N ASP A 115 -11.95 16.19 -1.56
CA ASP A 115 -12.69 17.25 -2.25
C ASP A 115 -12.03 18.64 -2.17
N PRO A 116 -11.31 19.02 -1.09
CA PRO A 116 -10.64 20.32 -1.04
C PRO A 116 -9.31 20.37 -1.80
N GLY A 117 -8.67 19.24 -2.09
CA GLY A 117 -7.27 19.20 -2.54
C GLY A 117 -6.26 19.49 -1.44
N SER A 118 -6.59 19.13 -0.20
CA SER A 118 -5.71 19.29 0.96
C SER A 118 -4.52 18.33 0.89
N ALA A 119 -3.38 18.76 1.45
CA ALA A 119 -2.24 17.89 1.69
C ALA A 119 -2.45 17.01 2.94
N GLY A 120 -1.80 15.85 2.97
CA GLY A 120 -1.83 14.94 4.11
C GLY A 120 -1.44 13.51 3.75
N GLU A 121 -1.63 12.61 4.70
CA GLU A 121 -1.40 11.18 4.56
C GLU A 121 -2.62 10.40 5.08
N ALA A 122 -3.24 9.60 4.21
CA ALA A 122 -4.16 8.56 4.66
C ALA A 122 -3.33 7.40 5.24
N ARG A 123 -3.75 6.89 6.40
CA ARG A 123 -3.06 5.85 7.16
C ARG A 123 -4.03 4.75 7.56
N ILE A 124 -3.50 3.53 7.66
CA ILE A 124 -4.14 2.44 8.38
C ILE A 124 -3.14 1.88 9.38
N LYS A 125 -3.54 1.79 10.65
CA LYS A 125 -2.69 1.50 11.80
C LYS A 125 -3.17 0.25 12.51
N SER A 126 -2.25 -0.62 12.92
CA SER A 126 -2.59 -1.70 13.85
C SER A 126 -2.77 -1.14 15.26
N THR A 127 -3.82 -1.55 15.97
CA THR A 127 -3.98 -1.23 17.40
C THR A 127 -3.35 -2.27 18.33
N THR A 128 -2.96 -3.42 17.78
CA THR A 128 -2.32 -4.52 18.52
C THR A 128 -0.81 -4.61 18.27
N GLY A 129 -0.24 -3.73 17.45
CA GLY A 129 1.17 -3.75 17.06
C GLY A 129 1.63 -2.41 16.49
N SER A 130 2.78 -2.38 15.81
CA SER A 130 3.39 -1.15 15.29
C SER A 130 3.31 -1.00 13.77
N LEU A 131 2.58 -1.88 13.08
CA LEU A 131 2.45 -1.83 11.63
C LEU A 131 1.58 -0.65 11.21
N ILE A 132 2.06 0.14 10.25
CA ILE A 132 1.35 1.27 9.66
C ILE A 132 1.57 1.25 8.15
N TYR A 133 0.48 1.28 7.38
CA TYR A 133 0.53 1.56 5.96
C TYR A 133 0.04 2.98 5.68
N ARG A 134 0.64 3.62 4.67
CA ARG A 134 0.40 5.03 4.37
C ARG A 134 0.18 5.24 2.88
N LYS A 135 -0.61 6.27 2.56
CA LYS A 135 -0.78 6.80 1.22
C LYS A 135 -0.76 8.33 1.30
N ASN A 136 0.21 8.93 0.66
CA ASN A 136 0.27 10.39 0.54
C ASN A 136 -0.84 10.86 -0.39
N LEU A 137 -1.54 11.91 0.03
CA LEU A 137 -2.48 12.62 -0.82
C LEU A 137 -1.68 13.36 -1.89
N ALA A 138 -2.10 13.24 -3.14
CA ALA A 138 -1.57 14.00 -4.26
C ALA A 138 -1.96 15.50 -4.20
N ALA A 139 -2.89 15.86 -3.31
CA ALA A 139 -3.27 17.23 -2.97
C ALA A 139 -3.86 18.01 -4.15
N TYR A 140 -4.75 17.35 -4.91
CA TYR A 140 -5.60 18.01 -5.91
C TYR A 140 -7.07 17.75 -5.62
N LYS A 141 -7.93 18.68 -6.08
CA LYS A 141 -9.37 18.68 -5.82
C LYS A 141 -10.05 17.41 -6.34
N GLY A 142 -10.85 16.76 -5.51
CA GLY A 142 -11.63 15.57 -5.89
C GLY A 142 -10.79 14.30 -6.02
N GLU A 143 -9.55 14.31 -5.52
CA GLU A 143 -8.71 13.12 -5.46
C GLU A 143 -9.37 12.04 -4.60
N THR A 144 -9.44 10.81 -5.10
CA THR A 144 -9.80 9.64 -4.31
C THR A 144 -8.65 8.63 -4.30
N GLY A 145 -8.46 7.95 -3.18
CA GLY A 145 -7.46 6.91 -3.09
C GLY A 145 -7.65 6.01 -1.88
N TRP A 146 -6.73 5.08 -1.70
CA TRP A 146 -6.75 4.13 -0.59
C TRP A 146 -5.36 3.77 -0.12
N THR A 147 -5.27 3.35 1.14
CA THR A 147 -4.06 2.72 1.67
C THR A 147 -3.94 1.28 1.18
N PRO A 148 -2.73 0.69 1.26
CA PRO A 148 -2.59 -0.76 1.27
C PRO A 148 -3.46 -1.41 2.36
N MET A 149 -3.78 -2.68 2.16
CA MET A 149 -4.58 -3.47 3.09
C MET A 149 -3.81 -3.84 4.36
N MET A 150 -4.55 -3.96 5.47
CA MET A 150 -4.09 -4.50 6.74
C MET A 150 -4.99 -5.65 7.19
N ALA A 151 -4.39 -6.75 7.64
CA ALA A 151 -5.11 -7.93 8.08
C ALA A 151 -6.07 -7.65 9.25
N ALA A 152 -7.25 -8.27 9.24
CA ALA A 152 -8.29 -8.03 10.24
C ALA A 152 -7.87 -8.33 11.68
N ASN A 153 -7.01 -9.33 11.88
CA ASN A 153 -6.52 -9.70 13.21
C ASN A 153 -5.62 -8.62 13.85
N GLN A 154 -5.19 -7.61 13.09
CA GLN A 154 -4.41 -6.47 13.62
C GLN A 154 -5.28 -5.36 14.21
N ARG A 155 -6.60 -5.56 14.24
CA ARG A 155 -7.62 -4.59 14.69
C ARG A 155 -7.36 -3.18 14.14
N PRO A 156 -7.41 -3.01 12.81
CA PRO A 156 -6.92 -1.80 12.18
C PRO A 156 -7.79 -0.57 12.44
N GLU A 157 -7.18 0.60 12.57
CA GLU A 157 -7.82 1.91 12.57
C GLU A 157 -7.43 2.69 11.32
N GLY A 158 -8.42 3.31 10.67
CA GLY A 158 -8.18 4.24 9.57
C GLY A 158 -7.98 5.65 10.11
N CYS A 159 -6.94 6.34 9.65
CA CYS A 159 -6.62 7.70 10.11
C CYS A 159 -6.18 8.60 8.96
N LEU A 160 -6.29 9.90 9.18
CA LEU A 160 -5.71 10.94 8.34
C LEU A 160 -4.72 11.76 9.17
N PHE A 161 -3.50 11.92 8.67
CA PHE A 161 -2.48 12.79 9.26
C PHE A 161 -2.24 14.00 8.35
N PHE A 162 -2.38 15.21 8.88
CA PHE A 162 -2.34 16.43 8.08
C PHE A 162 -1.85 17.63 8.88
N TYR A 163 -1.34 18.65 8.18
CA TYR A 163 -1.01 19.93 8.79
C TYR A 163 -2.25 20.82 8.84
N TYR A 164 -2.56 21.38 10.01
CA TYR A 164 -3.71 22.24 10.20
C TYR A 164 -3.25 23.68 10.47
N ALA A 165 -3.26 24.50 9.40
CA ALA A 165 -2.74 25.86 9.43
C ALA A 165 -3.29 26.74 10.58
N PRO A 166 -4.59 26.68 10.95
CA PRO A 166 -5.11 27.49 12.05
C PRO A 166 -4.43 27.27 13.41
N PHE A 167 -3.90 26.06 13.65
CA PHE A 167 -3.16 25.73 14.88
C PHE A 167 -1.65 25.55 14.64
N SER A 168 -1.21 25.69 13.38
CA SER A 168 0.19 25.54 12.98
C SER A 168 0.82 24.22 13.43
N GLU A 169 0.02 23.15 13.55
CA GLU A 169 0.44 21.85 14.07
C GLU A 169 -0.01 20.71 13.14
N TYR A 170 0.65 19.56 13.28
CA TYR A 170 0.18 18.33 12.66
C TYR A 170 -0.90 17.68 13.52
N MET A 171 -2.01 17.32 12.89
CA MET A 171 -3.13 16.64 13.53
C MET A 171 -3.30 15.23 12.95
N GLU A 172 -3.78 14.31 13.78
CA GLU A 172 -4.26 13.00 13.35
C GLU A 172 -5.76 12.89 13.65
N TYR A 173 -6.54 12.44 12.68
CA TYR A 173 -7.96 12.19 12.81
C TYR A 173 -8.25 10.73 12.46
N CYS A 174 -8.84 9.97 13.38
CA CYS A 174 -9.26 8.58 13.16
C CYS A 174 -10.75 8.47 13.53
N PRO A 175 -11.66 8.19 12.57
CA PRO A 175 -13.06 7.92 12.90
C PRO A 175 -13.14 6.67 13.78
N ARG A 176 -14.07 6.69 14.74
CA ARG A 176 -14.33 5.59 15.67
C ARG A 176 -15.58 4.83 15.29
#